data_AF-A0A2P6PN28-F1
#
_entry.id   AF-A0A2P6PN28-F1
#
_cell.length_a   1.000
_cell.length_b   1.000
_cell.length_c   1.000
_cell.angle_alpha   90.00
_cell.angle_beta   90.00
_cell.angle_gamma   90.00
#
_symmetry.space_group_name_H-M   'P 1'
#
loop_
_entity.id
_entity.type
_entity.pdbx_description
1 polymer ?
#
loop_
_entity_poly.entity_id
_entity_poly.type
_entity_poly.pdbx_seq_one_letter_code
_entity_poly.pdbx_strand_id
1 'polypeptide(L)'
;MMAPIVVALEHRLSSTSRKPETPHEVWFHGEYKDRLKSAIIAFKTPPACATALGDAWRPFDTIAASLASYQRKSSICLREVAPQLALLSSSDVPMPGLEKQDTVSESDRGLSANLQGIVTIASFAADAAIISTKTKRKKLVFLGSDGQKYTYLLKGREDLRFDARIMQLLQAINCFLHSSVATHSHFLGIRYYSVTPISGRAGLIQWVGNVISI
;
A
#
# COMPACT_ATOMS: atom_id res chain seq x y z
N MET A 1 -19.46 -32.19 -1.31
CA MET A 1 -18.28 -31.82 -2.15
C MET A 1 -18.06 -30.29 -2.21
N MET A 2 -18.25 -29.54 -1.10
CA MET A 2 -18.01 -28.08 -1.06
C MET A 2 -17.22 -27.60 0.17
N ALA A 3 -16.77 -28.51 1.04
CA ALA A 3 -16.12 -28.18 2.31
C ALA A 3 -14.90 -27.23 2.17
N PRO A 4 -14.01 -27.38 1.15
CA PRO A 4 -12.88 -26.47 1.00
C PRO A 4 -13.29 -25.01 0.70
N ILE A 5 -14.37 -24.83 -0.07
CA ILE A 5 -14.89 -23.51 -0.44
C ILE A 5 -15.54 -22.84 0.77
N VAL A 6 -16.34 -23.60 1.53
CA VAL A 6 -16.97 -23.11 2.76
C VAL A 6 -15.92 -22.63 3.75
N VAL A 7 -14.88 -23.44 3.99
CA VAL A 7 -13.79 -23.08 4.91
C VAL A 7 -13.09 -21.79 4.45
N ALA A 8 -12.86 -21.62 3.14
CA ALA A 8 -12.27 -20.39 2.61
C ALA A 8 -13.17 -19.16 2.82
N LEU A 9 -14.49 -19.30 2.62
CA LEU A 9 -15.47 -18.23 2.84
C LEU A 9 -15.59 -17.87 4.32
N GLU A 10 -15.61 -18.87 5.21
CA GLU A 10 -15.65 -18.66 6.66
C GLU A 10 -14.38 -17.98 7.18
N HIS A 11 -13.22 -18.41 6.72
CA HIS A 11 -11.95 -17.77 7.05
C HIS A 11 -11.93 -16.31 6.56
N ARG A 12 -12.52 -16.04 5.38
CA ARG A 12 -12.63 -14.67 4.89
C ARG A 12 -13.59 -13.84 5.74
N LEU A 13 -14.75 -14.40 6.09
CA LEU A 13 -15.73 -13.76 6.94
C LEU A 13 -15.16 -13.46 8.33
N SER A 14 -14.41 -14.39 8.94
CA SER A 14 -13.78 -14.18 10.24
C SER A 14 -12.75 -13.06 10.19
N SER A 15 -11.95 -13.01 9.11
CA SER A 15 -10.98 -11.94 8.87
C SER A 15 -11.65 -10.57 8.72
N THR A 16 -12.78 -10.49 8.02
CA THR A 16 -13.51 -9.21 7.81
C THR A 16 -14.44 -8.85 8.95
N SER A 17 -14.78 -9.78 9.86
CA SER A 17 -15.70 -9.56 10.98
C SER A 17 -15.01 -9.10 12.27
N ARG A 18 -13.70 -8.83 12.24
CA ARG A 18 -12.96 -8.20 13.34
C ARG A 18 -13.60 -6.86 13.73
N LYS A 19 -13.44 -6.43 14.98
CA LYS A 19 -14.00 -5.17 15.46
C LYS A 19 -13.60 -4.02 14.50
N PRO A 20 -14.57 -3.25 13.96
CA PRO A 20 -14.25 -2.17 13.04
C PRO A 20 -13.55 -1.03 13.80
N GLU A 21 -12.46 -0.51 13.22
CA GLU A 21 -11.65 0.57 13.79
C GLU A 21 -11.77 1.87 12.97
N THR A 22 -12.22 1.76 11.72
CA THR A 22 -12.34 2.91 10.81
C THR A 22 -13.80 3.15 10.39
N PRO A 23 -14.19 4.39 10.04
CA PRO A 23 -15.54 4.67 9.53
C PRO A 23 -15.92 3.78 8.34
N HIS A 24 -14.96 3.50 7.44
CA HIS A 24 -15.18 2.61 6.31
C HIS A 24 -15.47 1.16 6.74
N GLU A 25 -14.79 0.66 7.76
CA GLU A 25 -15.05 -0.68 8.30
C GLU A 25 -16.40 -0.77 9.01
N VAL A 26 -16.79 0.27 9.75
CA VAL A 26 -18.12 0.35 10.39
C VAL A 26 -19.22 0.26 9.35
N TRP A 27 -19.11 1.04 8.27
CA TRP A 27 -20.02 0.98 7.14
C TRP A 27 -20.08 -0.42 6.50
N PHE A 28 -18.92 -1.01 6.20
CA PHE A 28 -18.85 -2.34 5.58
C PHE A 28 -19.50 -3.41 6.47
N HIS A 29 -19.30 -3.32 7.79
CA HIS A 29 -19.94 -4.20 8.77
C HIS A 29 -21.46 -4.07 8.74
N GLY A 30 -21.97 -2.84 8.81
CA GLY A 30 -23.42 -2.58 8.81
C GLY A 30 -24.11 -3.11 7.56
N GLU A 31 -23.49 -2.91 6.39
CA GLU A 31 -24.09 -3.29 5.11
C GLU A 31 -23.96 -4.77 4.75
N TYR A 32 -22.79 -5.38 5.01
CA TYR A 32 -22.46 -6.68 4.40
C TYR A 32 -22.27 -7.82 5.39
N LYS A 33 -22.05 -7.57 6.69
CA LYS A 33 -21.70 -8.63 7.65
C LYS A 33 -22.77 -9.72 7.75
N ASP A 34 -24.02 -9.32 7.96
CA ASP A 34 -25.11 -10.28 8.13
C ASP A 34 -25.53 -10.88 6.79
N ARG A 35 -25.47 -10.12 5.69
CA ARG A 35 -25.68 -10.64 4.33
C ARG A 35 -24.68 -11.74 3.98
N LEU A 36 -23.39 -11.55 4.30
CA LEU A 36 -22.35 -12.55 4.09
C LEU A 36 -22.53 -13.78 4.98
N LYS A 37 -22.91 -13.60 6.25
CA LYS A 37 -23.24 -14.71 7.15
C LYS A 37 -24.41 -15.55 6.62
N SER A 38 -25.51 -14.91 6.25
CA SER A 38 -26.67 -15.58 5.69
C SER A 38 -26.35 -16.29 4.38
N ALA A 39 -25.54 -15.68 3.50
CA ALA A 39 -25.07 -16.30 2.28
C ALA A 39 -24.23 -17.57 2.55
N ILE A 40 -23.31 -17.54 3.52
CA ILE A 40 -22.49 -18.70 3.89
C ILE A 40 -23.35 -19.81 4.52
N ILE A 41 -24.33 -19.47 5.36
CA ILE A 41 -25.25 -20.45 5.95
C ILE A 41 -26.08 -21.12 4.85
N ALA A 42 -26.67 -20.33 3.95
CA ALA A 42 -27.43 -20.84 2.81
C ALA A 42 -26.58 -21.74 1.89
N PHE A 43 -25.31 -21.40 1.71
CA PHE A 43 -24.39 -22.19 0.90
C PHE A 43 -23.98 -23.52 1.57
N LYS A 44 -24.02 -23.60 2.90
CA LYS A 44 -23.78 -24.85 3.65
C LYS A 44 -24.96 -25.81 3.59
N THR A 45 -26.18 -25.30 3.49
CA THR A 45 -27.39 -26.11 3.38
C THR A 45 -27.59 -26.56 1.93
N PRO A 46 -27.49 -27.87 1.62
CA PRO A 46 -27.62 -28.34 0.25
C PRO A 46 -29.06 -28.08 -0.26
N PRO A 47 -29.23 -27.54 -1.49
CA PRO A 47 -30.55 -27.43 -2.08
C PRO A 47 -31.16 -28.82 -2.33
N ALA A 48 -32.49 -28.91 -2.22
CA ALA A 48 -33.22 -30.17 -2.38
C ALA A 48 -33.11 -30.80 -3.79
N CYS A 49 -32.70 -30.01 -4.79
CA CYS A 49 -32.54 -30.47 -6.17
C CYS A 49 -31.19 -30.02 -6.73
N ALA A 50 -30.51 -30.91 -7.46
CA ALA A 50 -29.21 -30.64 -8.09
C ALA A 50 -29.26 -29.51 -9.14
N THR A 51 -30.44 -29.24 -9.73
CA THR A 51 -30.65 -28.13 -10.67
C THR A 51 -30.61 -26.75 -9.98
N ALA A 52 -30.89 -26.69 -8.68
CA ALA A 52 -30.85 -25.46 -7.89
C ALA A 52 -29.44 -25.18 -7.30
N LEU A 53 -28.43 -26.01 -7.60
CA LEU A 53 -27.07 -25.81 -7.13
C LEU A 53 -26.45 -24.50 -7.64
N GLY A 54 -26.82 -24.07 -8.86
CA GLY A 54 -26.39 -22.78 -9.42
C GLY A 54 -26.92 -21.59 -8.61
N ASP A 55 -28.10 -21.73 -7.99
CA ASP A 55 -28.73 -20.65 -7.23
C ASP A 55 -28.06 -20.42 -5.87
N ALA A 56 -27.22 -21.35 -5.40
CA ALA A 56 -26.45 -21.20 -4.16
C ALA A 56 -25.47 -20.00 -4.21
N TRP A 57 -25.07 -19.55 -5.40
CA TRP A 57 -24.16 -18.41 -5.58
C TRP A 57 -24.87 -17.06 -5.67
N ARG A 58 -26.18 -17.02 -5.97
CA ARG A 58 -26.93 -15.76 -6.15
C ARG A 58 -26.77 -14.76 -5.01
N PRO A 59 -26.75 -15.16 -3.71
CA PRO A 59 -26.50 -14.23 -2.62
C PRO A 59 -25.14 -13.54 -2.74
N PHE A 60 -24.09 -14.29 -3.12
CA PHE A 60 -22.75 -13.74 -3.32
C PHE A 60 -22.68 -12.84 -4.55
N ASP A 61 -23.35 -13.18 -5.65
CA ASP A 61 -23.40 -12.35 -6.85
C ASP A 61 -24.06 -11.00 -6.56
N THR A 62 -25.14 -11.02 -5.77
CA THR A 62 -25.85 -9.79 -5.35
C THR A 62 -24.96 -8.91 -4.47
N ILE A 63 -24.21 -9.50 -3.54
CA ILE A 63 -23.25 -8.78 -2.69
C ILE A 63 -22.11 -8.22 -3.55
N ALA A 64 -21.56 -9.01 -4.48
CA ALA A 64 -20.47 -8.60 -5.36
C ALA A 64 -20.89 -7.44 -6.28
N ALA A 65 -22.07 -7.50 -6.88
CA ALA A 65 -22.62 -6.44 -7.72
C ALA A 65 -22.80 -5.13 -6.94
N SER A 66 -23.31 -5.21 -5.70
CA SER A 66 -23.42 -4.05 -4.81
C SER A 66 -22.04 -3.45 -4.49
N LEU A 67 -21.06 -4.29 -4.14
CA LEU A 67 -19.70 -3.85 -3.79
C LEU A 67 -18.94 -3.30 -5.01
N ALA A 68 -19.25 -3.75 -6.22
CA ALA A 68 -18.60 -3.30 -7.45
C ALA A 68 -18.73 -1.79 -7.66
N SER A 69 -19.84 -1.17 -7.21
CA SER A 69 -20.03 0.29 -7.26
C SER A 69 -18.95 1.03 -6.46
N TYR A 70 -18.67 0.60 -5.23
CA TYR A 70 -17.64 1.17 -4.36
C TYR A 70 -16.23 0.91 -4.89
N GLN A 71 -16.04 -0.21 -5.56
CA GLN A 71 -14.76 -0.58 -6.15
C GLN A 71 -14.40 0.23 -7.41
N ARG A 72 -15.34 0.95 -8.02
CA ARG A 72 -15.11 1.80 -9.21
C ARG A 72 -14.59 3.20 -8.87
N LYS A 73 -14.49 3.56 -7.58
CA LYS A 73 -13.92 4.86 -7.17
C LYS A 73 -12.46 4.97 -7.64
N SER A 74 -12.10 6.15 -8.15
CA SER A 74 -10.74 6.50 -8.56
C SER A 74 -9.93 7.13 -7.42
N SER A 75 -10.55 7.42 -6.28
CA SER A 75 -9.92 7.96 -5.08
C SER A 75 -10.57 7.41 -3.81
N ILE A 76 -9.84 7.48 -2.71
CA ILE A 76 -10.30 7.12 -1.37
C ILE A 76 -9.95 8.28 -0.43
N CYS A 77 -10.91 8.67 0.40
CA CYS A 77 -10.66 9.69 1.42
C CYS A 77 -9.97 9.08 2.64
N LEU A 78 -8.82 9.62 3.02
CA LEU A 78 -7.97 9.08 4.09
C LEU A 78 -8.68 9.13 5.45
N ARG A 79 -9.55 10.11 5.70
CA ARG A 79 -10.35 10.17 6.95
C ARG A 79 -11.28 8.97 7.14
N GLU A 80 -11.74 8.37 6.05
CA GLU A 80 -12.65 7.21 6.10
C GLU A 80 -11.90 5.91 6.37
N VAL A 81 -10.68 5.77 5.85
CA VAL A 81 -9.92 4.51 5.87
C VAL A 81 -8.72 4.50 6.83
N ALA A 82 -8.21 5.66 7.22
CA ALA A 82 -7.07 5.82 8.12
C ALA A 82 -7.14 7.19 8.84
N PRO A 83 -8.11 7.39 9.74
CA PRO A 83 -8.35 8.68 10.40
C PRO A 83 -7.13 9.18 11.17
N GLN A 84 -6.35 8.29 11.78
CA GLN A 84 -5.12 8.65 12.50
C GLN A 84 -4.07 9.28 11.58
N LEU A 85 -3.95 8.80 10.34
CA LEU A 85 -3.03 9.40 9.36
C LEU A 85 -3.57 10.72 8.80
N ALA A 86 -4.89 10.84 8.67
CA ALA A 86 -5.53 12.08 8.21
C ALA A 86 -5.44 13.22 9.23
N LEU A 87 -5.39 12.90 10.52
CA LEU A 87 -5.25 13.86 11.62
C LEU A 87 -3.79 14.21 11.96
N LEU A 88 -2.83 13.50 11.37
CA LEU A 88 -1.42 13.70 11.65
C LEU A 88 -0.95 15.04 11.07
N SER A 89 -0.54 15.95 11.95
CA SER A 89 -0.07 17.31 11.60
C SER A 89 1.45 17.50 11.69
N SER A 90 2.13 16.62 12.42
CA SER A 90 3.59 16.54 12.50
C SER A 90 4.00 15.18 13.05
N SER A 91 5.12 14.64 12.58
CA SER A 91 5.71 13.40 13.08
C SER A 91 7.23 13.49 13.08
N ASP A 92 7.86 12.80 14.03
CA ASP A 92 9.31 12.57 14.04
C ASP A 92 9.72 11.40 13.12
N VAL A 93 8.76 10.79 12.40
CA VAL A 93 9.03 9.72 11.46
C VAL A 93 9.76 10.29 10.23
N PRO A 94 10.97 9.79 9.91
CA PRO A 94 11.71 10.24 8.74
C PRO A 94 10.98 9.91 7.44
N MET A 95 11.12 10.77 6.44
CA MET A 95 10.53 10.58 5.11
C MET A 95 11.18 9.35 4.44
N PRO A 96 10.41 8.35 4.02
CA PRO A 96 10.96 7.09 3.52
C PRO A 96 11.88 7.28 2.31
N GLY A 97 13.13 6.83 2.42
CA GLY A 97 14.14 6.93 1.36
C GLY A 97 14.94 8.23 1.35
N LEU A 98 14.69 9.15 2.28
CA LEU A 98 15.50 10.36 2.46
C LEU A 98 16.44 10.27 3.68
N GLU A 99 16.42 9.15 4.40
CA GLU A 99 17.23 8.91 5.60
C GLU A 99 18.77 8.96 5.39
N LYS A 100 19.24 8.98 4.14
CA LYS A 100 20.68 8.93 3.79
C LYS A 100 21.22 10.23 3.21
N GLN A 101 20.51 11.35 3.30
CA GLN A 101 21.00 12.64 2.78
C GLN A 101 22.02 13.35 3.69
N ASP A 102 22.68 12.62 4.59
CA ASP A 102 23.93 13.10 5.16
C ASP A 102 25.01 13.01 4.07
N THR A 103 25.38 14.18 3.56
CA THR A 103 26.66 14.43 2.91
C THR A 103 27.74 13.63 3.61
N VAL A 104 28.39 12.73 2.86
CA VAL A 104 29.70 12.19 3.20
C VAL A 104 30.67 13.39 3.28
N SER A 105 30.73 14.01 4.44
CA SER A 105 31.83 14.84 4.90
C SER A 105 32.23 14.21 6.23
N GLU A 106 33.06 13.16 6.14
CA GLU A 106 33.58 12.38 7.27
C GLU A 106 34.58 13.18 8.13
N SER A 107 34.24 14.38 8.58
CA SER A 107 35.21 15.20 9.30
C SER A 107 34.69 15.94 10.54
N ASP A 108 33.56 15.55 11.14
CA ASP A 108 33.29 15.96 12.52
C ASP A 108 32.33 15.03 13.27
N ARG A 109 32.88 14.02 13.97
CA ARG A 109 32.11 13.24 14.96
C ARG A 109 32.02 14.04 16.27
N GLY A 110 31.15 15.04 16.30
CA GLY A 110 30.66 15.65 17.53
C GLY A 110 29.38 14.94 18.02
N LEU A 111 29.29 14.68 19.32
CA LEU A 111 28.20 13.98 20.04
C LEU A 111 26.87 14.76 20.12
N SER A 112 26.48 15.44 19.05
CA SER A 112 25.16 16.07 18.90
C SER A 112 24.68 15.80 17.47
N ALA A 113 24.07 14.62 17.28
CA ALA A 113 23.39 14.28 16.05
C ALA A 113 22.13 15.15 15.94
N ASN A 114 22.31 16.40 15.53
CA ASN A 114 21.22 17.30 15.25
C ASN A 114 20.42 16.73 14.07
N LEU A 115 19.14 16.42 14.30
CA LEU A 115 18.11 16.13 13.30
C LEU A 115 17.89 17.26 12.26
N GLN A 116 18.80 18.23 12.17
CA GLN A 116 18.67 19.46 11.38
C GLN A 116 18.66 19.25 9.86
N GLY A 117 18.88 18.03 9.36
CA GLY A 117 18.85 17.70 7.93
C GLY A 117 17.84 16.63 7.51
N ILE A 118 17.17 15.95 8.44
CA ILE A 118 16.27 14.83 8.10
C ILE A 118 14.87 15.38 7.84
N VAL A 119 14.40 15.23 6.60
CA VAL A 119 13.01 15.52 6.24
C VAL A 119 12.12 14.48 6.92
N THR A 120 11.19 14.91 7.76
CA THR A 120 10.20 14.05 8.42
C THR A 120 8.84 14.18 7.77
N ILE A 121 7.92 13.26 8.07
CA ILE A 121 6.54 13.32 7.58
C ILE A 121 5.77 14.36 8.40
N ALA A 122 5.45 15.50 7.78
CA ALA A 122 4.59 16.51 8.38
C ALA A 122 3.12 16.09 8.33
N SER A 123 2.60 15.68 7.17
CA SER A 123 1.20 15.26 7.04
C SER A 123 0.96 14.40 5.79
N PHE A 124 -0.26 13.88 5.66
CA PHE A 124 -0.71 13.12 4.50
C PHE A 124 -1.76 13.90 3.72
N ALA A 125 -1.78 13.76 2.40
CA ALA A 125 -2.87 14.29 1.59
C ALA A 125 -4.21 13.64 2.00
N ALA A 126 -5.27 14.45 2.01
CA ALA A 126 -6.60 14.02 2.44
C ALA A 126 -7.17 12.89 1.56
N ASP A 127 -6.79 12.83 0.29
CA ASP A 127 -7.26 11.83 -0.66
C ASP A 127 -6.09 11.03 -1.25
N ALA A 128 -6.30 9.72 -1.37
CA ALA A 128 -5.41 8.77 -2.03
C ALA A 128 -5.99 8.38 -3.39
N ALA A 129 -5.23 8.58 -4.47
CA ALA A 129 -5.68 8.16 -5.80
C ALA A 129 -5.50 6.64 -5.98
N ILE A 130 -6.47 5.99 -6.61
CA ILE A 130 -6.40 4.57 -6.97
C ILE A 130 -5.97 4.46 -8.43
N ILE A 131 -4.85 3.77 -8.68
CA ILE A 131 -4.41 3.49 -10.03
C ILE A 131 -5.24 2.35 -10.60
N SER A 132 -5.71 2.50 -11.84
CA SER A 132 -6.52 1.53 -12.59
C SER A 132 -5.73 0.31 -13.04
N THR A 133 -5.20 -0.46 -12.08
CA THR A 133 -4.55 -1.74 -12.29
C THR A 133 -5.38 -2.87 -11.68
N LYS A 134 -5.08 -4.12 -12.07
CA LYS A 134 -5.67 -5.33 -11.46
C LYS A 134 -5.55 -5.33 -9.93
N THR A 135 -4.44 -4.81 -9.40
CA THR A 135 -4.15 -4.77 -7.96
C THR A 135 -4.62 -3.50 -7.25
N LYS A 136 -5.16 -2.51 -7.98
CA LYS A 136 -5.68 -1.23 -7.44
C LYS A 136 -4.73 -0.60 -6.42
N ARG A 137 -3.50 -0.35 -6.85
CA ARG A 137 -2.45 0.27 -6.03
C ARG A 137 -2.83 1.72 -5.71
N LYS A 138 -2.41 2.23 -4.55
CA LYS A 138 -2.81 3.57 -4.08
C LYS A 138 -1.64 4.51 -4.24
N LYS A 139 -1.84 5.63 -4.92
CA LYS A 139 -0.88 6.73 -4.99
C LYS A 139 -1.15 7.65 -3.80
N LEU A 140 -0.21 7.66 -2.87
CA LEU A 140 -0.22 8.49 -1.68
C LEU A 140 0.70 9.69 -1.87
N VAL A 141 0.35 10.81 -1.26
CA VAL A 141 1.17 12.03 -1.24
C VAL A 141 1.39 12.41 0.21
N PHE A 142 2.66 12.53 0.60
CA PHE A 142 3.11 12.95 1.93
C PHE A 142 3.65 14.36 1.82
N LEU A 143 3.43 15.17 2.85
CA LEU A 143 4.05 16.49 3.02
C LEU A 143 5.25 16.32 3.94
N GLY A 144 6.43 16.77 3.51
CA GLY A 144 7.63 16.79 4.32
C GLY A 144 7.66 17.98 5.28
N SER A 145 8.49 17.89 6.33
CA SER A 145 8.82 19.01 7.21
C SER A 145 9.50 20.18 6.49
N ASP A 146 10.05 19.93 5.30
CA ASP A 146 10.62 20.91 4.38
C ASP A 146 9.57 21.60 3.47
N GLY A 147 8.29 21.26 3.64
CA GLY A 147 7.18 21.78 2.84
C GLY A 147 7.03 21.15 1.46
N GLN A 148 7.87 20.16 1.10
CA GLN A 148 7.82 19.50 -0.20
C GLN A 148 6.84 18.32 -0.21
N LYS A 149 6.33 17.99 -1.40
CA LYS A 149 5.39 16.86 -1.59
C LYS A 149 6.14 15.64 -2.11
N TYR A 150 6.06 14.55 -1.35
CA TYR A 150 6.66 13.28 -1.69
C TYR A 150 5.57 12.28 -2.05
N THR A 151 5.66 11.71 -3.26
CA THR A 151 4.63 10.81 -3.77
C THR A 151 5.13 9.37 -3.73
N TYR A 152 4.28 8.47 -3.25
CA TYR A 152 4.58 7.04 -3.16
C TYR A 152 3.43 6.20 -3.71
N LEU A 153 3.77 5.05 -4.25
CA LEU A 153 2.85 3.99 -4.63
C LEU A 153 2.81 2.97 -3.49
N LEU A 154 1.67 2.89 -2.80
CA LEU A 154 1.38 1.83 -1.84
C LEU A 154 0.95 0.56 -2.59
N LYS A 155 1.81 -0.45 -2.51
CA LYS A 155 1.50 -1.82 -2.94
C LYS A 155 1.05 -2.64 -1.74
N GLY A 156 -0.07 -3.34 -1.90
CA GLY A 156 -0.58 -4.27 -0.91
C GLY A 156 -0.73 -5.68 -1.48
N ARG A 157 -0.62 -6.68 -0.61
CA ARG A 157 -0.56 -8.12 -0.94
C ARG A 157 0.67 -8.52 -1.76
N GLU A 158 1.76 -7.76 -1.63
CA GLU A 158 3.00 -7.95 -2.36
C GLU A 158 4.16 -7.72 -1.38
N ASP A 159 5.18 -8.60 -1.40
CA ASP A 159 6.39 -8.45 -0.58
C ASP A 159 7.43 -7.67 -1.39
N LEU A 160 7.81 -6.49 -0.91
CA LEU A 160 8.75 -5.60 -1.61
C LEU A 160 10.20 -5.75 -1.15
N ARG A 161 10.51 -6.75 -0.32
CA ARG A 161 11.90 -6.97 0.14
C ARG A 161 12.84 -7.25 -1.02
N PHE A 162 12.39 -8.00 -2.02
CA PHE A 162 13.18 -8.29 -3.21
C PHE A 162 13.44 -7.02 -4.03
N ASP A 163 12.40 -6.23 -4.34
CA ASP A 163 12.53 -4.93 -5.01
C ASP A 163 13.50 -4.00 -4.26
N ALA A 164 13.41 -3.95 -2.92
CA ALA A 164 14.30 -3.15 -2.10
C ALA A 164 15.78 -3.59 -2.21
N ARG A 165 16.05 -4.91 -2.27
CA ARG A 165 17.40 -5.42 -2.48
C ARG A 165 17.94 -5.07 -3.87
N ILE A 166 17.09 -5.12 -4.90
CA ILE A 166 17.49 -4.69 -6.25
C ILE A 166 17.87 -3.20 -6.25
N MET A 167 17.05 -2.33 -5.66
CA MET A 167 17.36 -0.89 -5.60
C MET A 167 18.67 -0.59 -4.86
N GLN A 168 18.97 -1.35 -3.81
CA GLN A 168 20.26 -1.25 -3.13
C GLN A 168 21.44 -1.72 -3.97
N LEU A 169 21.27 -2.81 -4.75
CA LEU A 169 22.29 -3.26 -5.68
C LEU A 169 22.56 -2.19 -6.75
N LEU A 170 21.51 -1.58 -7.32
CA LEU A 170 21.67 -0.50 -8.29
C LEU A 170 22.40 0.72 -7.67
N GLN A 171 22.09 1.05 -6.41
CA GLN A 171 22.82 2.07 -5.67
C GLN A 171 24.31 1.73 -5.54
N ALA A 172 24.65 0.48 -5.19
CA ALA A 172 26.04 0.05 -5.08
C ALA A 172 26.76 0.09 -6.44
N ILE A 173 26.09 -0.32 -7.53
CA ILE A 173 26.64 -0.23 -8.89
C ILE A 173 26.96 1.22 -9.25
N ASN A 174 26.09 2.18 -8.92
CA ASN A 174 26.37 3.59 -9.14
C ASN A 174 27.62 4.05 -8.40
N CYS A 175 27.84 3.62 -7.15
CA CYS A 175 29.08 3.93 -6.43
C CYS A 175 30.33 3.44 -7.18
N PHE A 176 30.28 2.25 -7.78
CA PHE A 176 31.38 1.73 -8.60
C PHE A 176 31.55 2.46 -9.94
N LEU A 177 30.45 2.89 -10.57
CA LEU A 177 30.51 3.68 -11.81
C LEU A 177 31.10 5.07 -11.56
N HIS A 178 30.82 5.68 -10.41
CA HIS A 178 31.36 6.99 -10.06
C HIS A 178 32.83 6.94 -9.62
N SER A 179 33.34 5.81 -9.13
CA SER A 179 34.75 5.69 -8.71
C SER A 179 35.72 5.53 -9.89
N SER A 180 35.25 5.09 -11.06
CA SER A 180 36.08 4.95 -12.26
C SER A 180 36.08 6.23 -13.09
N VAL A 181 37.26 6.76 -13.38
CA VAL A 181 37.48 8.00 -14.15
C VAL A 181 36.86 7.90 -15.56
N ALA A 182 36.95 6.73 -16.20
CA ALA A 182 36.45 6.50 -17.54
C ALA A 182 34.91 6.54 -17.63
N THR A 183 34.20 6.19 -16.56
CA THR A 183 32.73 6.21 -16.52
C THR A 183 32.18 7.50 -15.92
N HIS A 184 32.94 8.13 -15.01
CA HIS A 184 32.60 9.42 -14.44
C HIS A 184 32.56 10.53 -15.50
N SER A 185 33.49 10.52 -16.47
CA SER A 185 33.53 11.47 -17.59
C SER A 185 32.31 11.39 -18.51
N HIS A 186 31.60 10.26 -18.52
CA HIS A 186 30.43 10.02 -19.36
C HIS A 186 29.09 10.14 -18.60
N PHE A 187 29.10 10.55 -17.33
CA PHE A 187 27.90 10.67 -16.49
C PHE A 187 27.01 9.41 -16.50
N LEU A 188 27.64 8.23 -16.58
CA LEU A 188 26.96 6.94 -16.57
C LEU A 188 26.40 6.65 -15.17
N GLY A 189 25.08 6.50 -15.08
CA GLY A 189 24.40 6.17 -13.84
C GLY A 189 23.06 5.47 -14.09
N ILE A 190 22.76 4.50 -13.25
CA ILE A 190 21.50 3.77 -13.27
C ILE A 190 20.49 4.52 -12.41
N ARG A 191 19.33 4.86 -12.99
CA ARG A 191 18.23 5.43 -12.21
C ARG A 191 17.67 4.39 -11.25
N TYR A 192 17.65 4.72 -9.97
CA TYR A 192 17.02 3.92 -8.92
C TYR A 192 16.02 4.79 -8.14
N TYR A 193 15.17 4.15 -7.34
CA TYR A 193 14.14 4.81 -6.55
C TYR A 193 14.01 4.15 -5.19
N SER A 194 13.44 4.87 -4.22
CA SER A 194 13.22 4.32 -2.88
C SER A 194 12.14 3.24 -2.88
N VAL A 195 12.41 2.15 -2.16
CA VAL A 195 11.45 1.08 -1.85
C VAL A 195 11.52 0.81 -0.35
N THR A 196 10.40 1.00 0.32
CA THR A 196 10.28 0.85 1.78
C THR A 196 9.29 -0.27 2.10
N PRO A 197 9.78 -1.49 2.41
CA PRO A 197 8.92 -2.56 2.90
C PRO A 197 8.30 -2.15 4.25
N ILE A 198 6.97 -2.25 4.37
CA ILE A 198 6.24 -1.99 5.64
C ILE A 198 5.99 -3.32 6.36
N SER A 199 5.65 -4.36 5.60
CA SER A 199 5.43 -5.71 6.11
C SER A 199 5.74 -6.73 5.00
N GLY A 200 5.70 -8.03 5.31
CA GLY A 200 5.83 -9.09 4.30
C GLY A 200 4.71 -9.13 3.25
N ARG A 201 3.76 -8.18 3.28
CA ARG A 201 2.64 -8.09 2.34
C ARG A 201 2.32 -6.66 1.90
N ALA A 202 3.11 -5.66 2.29
CA ALA A 202 2.86 -4.29 1.90
C ALA A 202 4.14 -3.47 1.93
N GLY A 203 4.20 -2.45 1.08
CA GLY A 203 5.27 -1.47 1.12
C GLY A 203 5.02 -0.30 0.19
N LEU A 204 5.92 0.68 0.28
CA LEU A 204 5.91 1.90 -0.51
C LEU A 204 6.98 1.81 -1.59
N ILE A 205 6.64 2.29 -2.78
CA ILE A 205 7.60 2.54 -3.86
C ILE A 205 7.54 4.03 -4.16
N GLN A 206 8.67 4.71 -4.18
CA GLN A 206 8.72 6.12 -4.56
C GLN A 206 8.17 6.31 -5.97
N TRP A 207 7.32 7.32 -6.14
CA TRP A 207 6.81 7.68 -7.44
C TRP A 207 7.90 8.34 -8.27
N VAL A 208 8.12 7.81 -9.46
CA VAL A 208 9.13 8.31 -10.39
C VAL A 208 8.42 9.14 -11.46
N GLY A 209 8.74 10.43 -11.55
CA GLY A 209 8.26 11.31 -12.60
C GLY A 209 9.05 11.16 -13.92
N ASN A 210 8.49 11.68 -15.01
CA ASN A 210 9.14 11.75 -16.33
C ASN A 210 9.58 10.37 -16.84
N VAL A 211 8.67 9.39 -16.78
CA VAL A 211 8.85 8.05 -17.33
C VAL A 211 7.59 7.64 -18.08
N ILE A 212 7.78 6.86 -19.14
CA ILE A 212 6.71 6.19 -19.89
C ILE A 212 7.00 4.69 -19.86
N SER A 213 5.95 3.86 -19.81
CA SER A 213 6.13 2.43 -20.06
C SER A 213 6.43 2.23 -21.54
N ILE A 214 7.43 1.42 -21.84
CA ILE A 214 7.68 0.88 -23.17
C ILE A 214 6.69 -0.27 -23.42
#